data_AF-A0A2M7NY94-F1
#
_entry.id   AF-A0A2M7NY94-F1
#
_cell.length_a   1.000
_cell.length_b   1.000
_cell.length_c   1.000
_cell.angle_alpha   90.00
_cell.angle_beta   90.00
_cell.angle_gamma   90.00
#
_symmetry.space_group_name_H-M   'P 1'
#
loop_
_entity.id
_entity.type
_entity.pdbx_description
1 polymer ?
#
loop_
_entity_poly.entity_id
_entity_poly.type
_entity_poly.pdbx_seq_one_letter_code
_entity_poly.pdbx_strand_id
1 'polypeptide(L)'
;MKNLYRNTLIVLVLLALSSLIPDILFTDRTSGRIFVAVSDGIVAAGLIFLLISFSKKLSKINRQIQLADSGSFTTEFPEKIHDELDMLTLKLSKLFKDINKYDRLRAKNVAKSGKAFASISMNISEAVILADFEENTAILNPAAQKIWNLETRSFPLDIVVKHAQNIEFNKFLERVAGSGEEKAEVSVYFP
;
A
#
# COMPACT_ATOMS: atom_id res chain seq x y z
N MET A 1 -2.48 20.77 23.59
CA MET A 1 -1.13 20.51 24.16
C MET A 1 0.03 21.15 23.38
N LYS A 2 -0.20 22.05 22.40
CA LYS A 2 0.85 22.93 21.84
C LYS A 2 1.59 23.72 22.94
N ASN A 3 0.87 24.01 24.03
CA ASN A 3 1.42 24.60 25.23
C ASN A 3 2.18 23.61 26.12
N LEU A 4 1.90 22.29 26.15
CA LEU A 4 2.55 21.42 27.13
C LEU A 4 4.02 21.17 26.77
N TYR A 5 4.31 20.64 25.58
CA TYR A 5 5.69 20.43 25.12
C TYR A 5 6.48 21.73 25.03
N ARG A 6 5.83 22.80 24.52
CA ARG A 6 6.44 24.13 24.45
C ARG A 6 6.72 24.71 25.84
N ASN A 7 5.79 24.59 26.79
CA ASN A 7 6.00 25.08 28.14
C ASN A 7 7.02 24.23 28.90
N THR A 8 7.04 22.90 28.71
CA THR A 8 8.07 22.02 29.27
C THR A 8 9.45 22.39 28.70
N LEU A 9 9.56 22.64 27.39
CA LEU A 9 10.81 23.08 26.77
C LEU A 9 11.24 24.47 27.29
N ILE A 10 10.31 25.42 27.40
CA ILE A 10 10.58 26.76 27.95
C ILE A 10 11.05 26.66 29.41
N VAL A 11 10.41 25.82 30.23
CA VAL A 11 10.79 25.58 31.62
C VAL A 11 12.18 24.94 31.71
N LEU A 12 12.50 23.99 30.83
CA LEU A 12 13.82 23.37 30.76
C LEU A 12 14.91 24.36 30.34
N VAL A 13 14.61 25.26 29.37
CA VAL A 13 15.52 26.32 28.95
C VAL A 13 15.75 27.34 30.07
N LEU A 14 14.68 27.73 30.81
CA LEU A 14 14.80 28.61 31.96
C LEU A 14 15.60 27.97 33.11
N LEU A 15 15.43 26.67 33.35
CA LEU A 15 16.21 25.92 34.35
C LEU A 15 17.69 25.80 33.94
N ALA A 16 17.97 25.53 32.66
CA ALA A 16 19.33 25.52 32.13
C ALA A 16 20.01 26.91 32.20
N LEU A 17 19.24 28.00 32.02
CA LEU A 17 19.78 29.36 32.24
C LEU A 17 20.03 29.63 33.72
N SER A 18 19.20 29.07 34.61
CA SER A 18 19.38 29.22 36.06
C SER A 18 20.59 28.48 36.62
N SER A 19 21.11 27.44 35.94
CA SER A 19 22.35 26.76 36.34
C SER A 19 23.63 27.54 36.03
N LEU A 20 23.55 28.67 35.30
CA LEU A 20 24.68 29.57 35.01
C LEU A 20 24.86 30.70 36.05
N ILE A 21 23.86 30.93 36.88
CA ILE A 21 23.80 32.00 37.90
C ILE A 21 24.51 31.65 39.24
N PRO A 22 24.73 30.38 39.64
CA PRO A 22 25.27 30.05 40.97
C PRO A 22 26.64 30.65 41.27
N ASP A 23 27.49 30.83 40.25
CA ASP A 23 28.82 31.44 40.38
C ASP A 23 28.76 32.92 40.81
N ILE A 24 27.60 33.58 40.65
CA ILE A 24 27.38 35.00 40.99
C ILE A 24 26.73 35.15 42.37
N LEU A 25 25.88 34.20 42.78
CA LEU A 25 25.01 34.34 43.97
C LEU A 25 25.50 33.59 45.21
N PHE A 26 26.31 32.53 45.07
CA PHE A 26 26.74 31.71 46.20
C PHE A 26 28.21 31.94 46.54
N THR A 27 28.47 32.42 47.75
CA THR A 27 29.83 32.63 48.30
C THR A 27 30.52 31.29 48.66
N ASP A 28 29.74 30.24 48.90
CA ASP A 28 30.22 28.89 49.20
C ASP A 28 30.20 28.00 47.94
N ARG A 29 31.38 27.51 47.54
CA ARG A 29 31.56 26.67 46.35
C ARG A 29 30.80 25.34 46.43
N THR A 30 30.47 24.88 47.62
CA THR A 30 29.87 23.56 47.84
C THR A 30 28.36 23.59 47.54
N SER A 31 27.66 24.63 48.01
CA SER A 31 26.22 24.82 47.78
C SER A 31 25.92 25.14 46.30
N GLY A 32 26.76 25.96 45.65
CA GLY A 32 26.64 26.23 44.22
C GLY A 32 26.74 24.96 43.35
N ARG A 33 27.68 24.06 43.66
CA ARG A 33 27.84 22.77 42.93
C ARG A 33 26.64 21.84 43.07
N ILE A 34 26.05 21.76 44.27
CA ILE A 34 24.85 20.94 44.52
C ILE A 34 23.67 21.49 43.71
N PHE A 35 23.50 22.82 43.65
CA PHE A 35 22.42 23.45 42.88
C PHE A 35 22.55 23.19 41.37
N VAL A 36 23.75 23.34 40.82
CA VAL A 36 24.03 23.04 39.40
C VAL A 36 23.72 21.57 39.09
N ALA A 37 24.20 20.64 39.92
CA ALA A 37 23.97 19.21 39.71
C ALA A 37 22.48 18.83 39.75
N VAL A 38 21.70 19.43 40.65
CA VAL A 38 20.24 19.21 40.72
C VAL A 38 19.54 19.80 39.49
N SER A 39 19.89 21.02 39.07
CA SER A 39 19.30 21.64 37.88
C SER A 39 19.59 20.82 36.62
N ASP A 40 20.85 20.43 36.41
CA ASP A 40 21.25 19.63 35.26
C ASP A 40 20.58 18.25 35.25
N GLY A 41 20.40 17.64 36.44
CA GLY A 41 19.64 16.41 36.60
C GLY A 41 18.17 16.54 36.18
N ILE A 42 17.51 17.65 36.56
CA ILE A 42 16.12 17.94 36.14
C ILE A 42 16.05 18.18 34.63
N VAL A 43 17.02 18.91 34.06
CA VAL A 43 17.09 19.17 32.62
C VAL A 43 17.25 17.87 31.83
N ALA A 44 18.18 17.01 32.26
CA ALA A 44 18.41 15.70 31.64
C ALA A 44 17.16 14.81 31.72
N ALA A 45 16.52 14.72 32.89
CA ALA A 45 15.29 13.95 33.07
C ALA A 45 14.14 14.46 32.18
N GLY A 46 14.00 15.78 32.04
CA GLY A 46 13.00 16.40 31.15
C GLY A 46 13.25 16.09 29.68
N LEU A 47 14.49 16.16 29.21
CA LEU A 47 14.86 15.80 27.84
C LEU A 47 14.62 14.31 27.55
N ILE A 48 14.97 13.43 28.49
CA ILE A 48 14.70 11.98 28.38
C ILE A 48 13.20 11.73 28.29
N PHE A 49 12.39 12.39 29.12
CA PHE A 49 10.93 12.26 29.07
C PHE A 49 10.36 12.68 27.70
N LEU A 50 10.83 13.81 27.16
CA LEU A 50 10.41 14.31 25.85
C LEU A 50 10.77 13.32 24.73
N LEU A 51 12.00 12.79 24.73
CA LEU A 51 12.47 11.79 23.78
C LEU A 51 11.64 10.50 23.84
N ILE A 52 11.36 9.99 25.05
CA ILE A 52 10.55 8.79 25.23
C ILE A 52 9.13 9.01 24.73
N SER A 53 8.51 10.15 25.07
CA SER A 53 7.14 10.45 24.68
C SER A 53 7.00 10.59 23.16
N PHE A 54 7.95 11.28 22.52
CA PHE A 54 8.00 11.42 21.07
C PHE A 54 8.23 10.07 20.37
N SER A 55 9.18 9.27 20.87
CA SER A 55 9.47 7.92 20.36
C SER A 55 8.24 7.00 20.42
N LYS A 56 7.47 7.04 21.53
CA LYS A 56 6.22 6.28 21.65
C LYS A 56 5.18 6.68 20.60
N LYS A 57 5.04 7.97 20.31
CA LYS A 57 4.12 8.46 19.27
C LYS A 57 4.56 8.02 17.87
N LEU A 58 5.85 8.15 17.55
CA LEU A 58 6.40 7.68 16.28
C LEU A 58 6.25 6.17 16.11
N SER A 59 6.50 5.38 17.16
CA SER A 59 6.31 3.94 17.14
C SER A 59 4.85 3.55 16.83
N LYS A 60 3.88 4.30 17.38
CA LYS A 60 2.46 4.10 17.07
C LYS A 60 2.13 4.38 15.59
N ILE A 61 2.68 5.46 15.03
CA ILE A 61 2.53 5.80 13.61
C ILE A 61 3.17 4.70 12.75
N ASN A 62 4.38 4.26 13.09
CA ASN A 62 5.09 3.22 12.35
C ASN A 62 4.31 1.90 12.33
N ARG A 63 3.75 1.49 13.49
CA ARG A 63 2.90 0.30 13.58
C ARG A 63 1.66 0.42 12.70
N GLN A 64 1.07 1.61 12.58
CA GLN A 64 -0.08 1.84 11.72
C GLN A 64 0.28 1.79 10.23
N ILE A 65 1.45 2.31 9.85
CA ILE A 65 1.98 2.17 8.49
C ILE A 65 2.21 0.70 8.15
N GLN A 66 2.80 -0.09 9.06
CA GLN A 66 2.99 -1.53 8.87
C GLN A 66 1.67 -2.30 8.74
N LEU A 67 0.62 -1.90 9.48
CA LEU A 67 -0.71 -2.51 9.33
C LEU A 67 -1.33 -2.19 7.96
N ALA A 68 -1.15 -0.97 7.46
CA ALA A 68 -1.60 -0.60 6.13
C ALA A 68 -0.81 -1.33 5.03
N ASP A 69 0.50 -1.53 5.21
CA ASP A 69 1.35 -2.33 4.31
C ASP A 69 0.88 -3.79 4.22
N SER A 70 0.35 -4.33 5.33
CA SER A 70 -0.28 -5.66 5.34
C SER A 70 -1.67 -5.75 4.68
N GLY A 71 -2.18 -4.64 4.10
CA GLY A 71 -3.48 -4.59 3.42
C GLY A 71 -4.70 -4.38 4.32
N SER A 72 -4.50 -4.10 5.61
CA SER A 72 -5.58 -3.90 6.59
C SER A 72 -5.78 -2.40 6.89
N PHE A 73 -6.77 -1.78 6.24
CA PHE A 73 -7.07 -0.33 6.35
C PHE A 73 -8.11 0.01 7.42
N THR A 74 -8.27 -0.81 8.47
CA THR A 74 -9.42 -0.77 9.40
C THR A 74 -9.22 0.13 10.63
N THR A 75 -8.06 0.75 10.82
CA THR A 75 -7.82 1.49 12.07
C THR A 75 -8.59 2.81 12.11
N GLU A 76 -9.59 2.90 13.00
CA GLU A 76 -10.20 4.16 13.42
C GLU A 76 -9.27 4.93 14.36
N PHE A 77 -9.31 6.25 14.26
CA PHE A 77 -8.37 7.14 14.92
C PHE A 77 -9.04 7.93 16.04
N PRO A 78 -8.27 8.33 17.08
CA PRO A 78 -8.81 9.12 18.17
C PRO A 78 -9.33 10.47 17.67
N GLU A 79 -10.55 10.83 18.06
CA GLU A 79 -11.28 12.03 17.60
C GLU A 79 -10.67 13.38 18.00
N LYS A 80 -9.72 13.39 18.93
CA LYS A 80 -9.20 14.64 19.51
C LYS A 80 -7.83 15.00 18.95
N ILE A 81 -7.79 16.03 18.11
CA ILE A 81 -6.58 16.63 17.57
C ILE A 81 -5.91 17.45 18.68
N HIS A 82 -4.71 17.07 19.10
CA HIS A 82 -3.98 17.78 20.16
C HIS A 82 -2.63 18.34 19.72
N ASP A 83 -2.05 17.82 18.63
CA ASP A 83 -0.80 18.28 18.02
C ASP A 83 -0.68 18.01 16.50
N GLU A 84 0.48 18.35 15.92
CA GLU A 84 0.81 18.20 14.50
C GLU A 84 0.99 16.73 14.09
N LEU A 85 1.42 15.85 15.02
CA LEU A 85 1.51 14.41 14.77
C LEU A 85 0.12 13.77 14.71
N ASP A 86 -0.82 14.21 15.54
CA ASP A 86 -2.22 13.78 15.49
C ASP A 86 -2.86 14.23 14.16
N MET A 87 -2.50 15.41 13.66
CA MET A 87 -2.95 15.88 12.34
C MET A 87 -2.38 15.06 11.20
N LEU A 88 -1.08 14.70 11.25
CA LEU A 88 -0.46 13.78 10.30
C LEU A 88 -1.18 12.43 10.32
N THR A 89 -1.44 11.92 11.53
CA THR A 89 -2.14 10.67 11.78
C THR A 89 -3.56 10.69 11.20
N LEU A 90 -4.28 11.80 11.34
CA LEU A 90 -5.63 11.97 10.77
C LEU A 90 -5.61 12.08 9.23
N LYS A 91 -4.63 12.78 8.66
CA LYS A 91 -4.43 12.81 7.19
C LYS A 91 -4.10 11.42 6.65
N LEU A 92 -3.25 10.67 7.34
CA LEU A 92 -2.89 9.30 6.99
C LEU A 92 -4.13 8.37 7.05
N SER A 93 -4.97 8.53 8.07
CA SER A 93 -6.27 7.85 8.16
C SER A 93 -7.14 8.08 6.94
N LYS A 94 -7.31 9.35 6.57
CA LYS A 94 -8.15 9.74 5.44
C LYS A 94 -7.62 9.13 4.14
N LEU A 95 -6.31 9.20 3.94
CA LEU A 95 -5.63 8.58 2.80
C LEU A 95 -5.89 7.06 2.74
N PHE A 96 -5.75 6.34 3.85
CA PHE A 96 -6.05 4.91 3.89
C PHE A 96 -7.52 4.58 3.60
N LYS A 97 -8.46 5.40 4.07
CA LYS A 97 -9.89 5.24 3.74
C LYS A 97 -10.14 5.47 2.24
N ASP A 98 -9.51 6.49 1.67
CA ASP A 98 -9.65 6.82 0.24
C ASP A 98 -9.03 5.73 -0.64
N ILE A 99 -7.86 5.19 -0.27
CA ILE A 99 -7.22 4.04 -0.96
C ILE A 99 -8.12 2.81 -0.91
N ASN A 100 -8.61 2.42 0.26
CA ASN A 100 -9.50 1.26 0.40
C ASN A 100 -10.80 1.44 -0.40
N LYS A 101 -11.35 2.66 -0.44
CA LYS A 101 -12.52 2.97 -1.28
C LYS A 101 -12.19 2.85 -2.76
N TYR A 102 -11.04 3.37 -3.20
CA TYR A 102 -10.57 3.25 -4.56
C TYR A 102 -10.39 1.79 -4.97
N ASP A 103 -9.71 0.97 -4.15
CA ASP A 103 -9.48 -0.45 -4.43
C ASP A 103 -10.79 -1.22 -4.54
N ARG A 104 -11.75 -0.97 -3.66
CA ARG A 104 -13.09 -1.57 -3.74
C ARG A 104 -13.82 -1.20 -5.02
N LEU A 105 -13.77 0.08 -5.42
CA LEU A 105 -14.39 0.55 -6.66
C LEU A 105 -13.69 -0.01 -7.89
N ARG A 106 -12.36 -0.05 -7.89
CA ARG A 106 -11.54 -0.63 -8.95
C ARG A 106 -11.86 -2.12 -9.10
N ALA A 107 -11.83 -2.89 -8.03
CA ALA A 107 -12.18 -4.31 -8.04
C ALA A 107 -13.60 -4.55 -8.56
N LYS A 108 -14.58 -3.75 -8.12
CA LYS A 108 -15.96 -3.81 -8.62
C LYS A 108 -16.05 -3.51 -10.12
N ASN A 109 -15.35 -2.48 -10.59
CA ASN A 109 -15.36 -2.09 -12.00
C ASN A 109 -14.67 -3.14 -12.88
N VAL A 110 -13.51 -3.64 -12.47
CA VAL A 110 -12.79 -4.74 -13.14
C VAL A 110 -13.68 -5.99 -13.20
N ALA A 111 -14.30 -6.39 -12.09
CA ALA A 111 -15.20 -7.53 -12.08
C ALA A 111 -16.44 -7.33 -12.98
N LYS A 112 -16.98 -6.10 -13.04
CA LYS A 112 -18.10 -5.78 -13.94
C LYS A 112 -17.68 -5.85 -15.40
N SER A 113 -16.53 -5.27 -15.76
CA SER A 113 -15.98 -5.31 -17.11
C SER A 113 -15.64 -6.73 -17.53
N GLY A 114 -14.99 -7.51 -16.66
CA GLY A 114 -14.70 -8.93 -16.92
C GLY A 114 -15.96 -9.76 -17.14
N LYS A 115 -17.01 -9.56 -16.33
CA LYS A 115 -18.31 -10.20 -16.55
C LYS A 115 -18.96 -9.77 -17.86
N ALA A 116 -18.93 -8.48 -18.20
CA ALA A 116 -19.49 -7.99 -19.46
C ALA A 116 -18.75 -8.58 -20.66
N PHE A 117 -17.42 -8.58 -20.63
CA PHE A 117 -16.58 -9.17 -21.66
C PHE A 117 -16.84 -10.68 -21.83
N ALA A 118 -16.89 -11.43 -20.73
CA ALA A 118 -17.21 -12.86 -20.75
C ALA A 118 -18.62 -13.11 -21.31
N SER A 119 -19.62 -12.33 -20.88
CA SER A 119 -20.98 -12.45 -21.38
C SER A 119 -21.08 -12.15 -22.87
N ILE A 120 -20.41 -11.10 -23.35
CA ILE A 120 -20.41 -10.77 -24.79
C ILE A 120 -19.73 -11.89 -25.56
N SER A 121 -18.49 -12.23 -25.20
CA SER A 121 -17.68 -13.23 -25.91
C SER A 121 -18.34 -14.62 -25.96
N MET A 122 -19.15 -14.96 -24.95
CA MET A 122 -19.88 -16.23 -24.90
C MET A 122 -21.20 -16.24 -25.68
N ASN A 123 -21.75 -15.07 -26.02
CA ASN A 123 -23.05 -14.97 -26.69
C ASN A 123 -22.97 -14.43 -28.13
N ILE A 124 -21.79 -13.99 -28.59
CA ILE A 124 -21.59 -13.65 -30.00
C ILE A 124 -21.78 -14.88 -30.89
N SER A 125 -22.30 -14.63 -32.10
CA SER A 125 -22.56 -15.68 -33.09
C SER A 125 -21.31 -16.17 -33.81
N GLU A 126 -20.25 -15.35 -33.83
CA GLU A 126 -18.97 -15.69 -34.45
C GLU A 126 -18.14 -16.61 -33.54
N ALA A 127 -17.39 -17.53 -34.13
CA ALA A 127 -16.46 -18.37 -33.38
C ALA A 127 -15.27 -17.55 -32.89
N VAL A 128 -15.06 -17.55 -31.57
CA VAL A 128 -13.96 -16.82 -30.92
C VAL A 128 -13.22 -17.71 -29.94
N ILE A 129 -11.90 -17.53 -29.93
CA ILE A 129 -10.96 -18.15 -29.01
C ILE A 129 -10.40 -17.04 -28.13
N LEU A 130 -10.52 -17.20 -26.81
CA LEU A 130 -9.93 -16.32 -25.82
C LEU A 130 -8.68 -16.99 -25.28
N ALA A 131 -7.50 -16.44 -25.59
CA ALA A 131 -6.24 -16.91 -25.04
C ALA A 131 -5.88 -16.11 -23.79
N ASP A 132 -5.79 -16.77 -22.64
CA ASP A 132 -5.26 -16.24 -21.40
C ASP A 132 -3.81 -16.71 -21.24
N PHE A 133 -2.87 -15.78 -21.43
CA PHE A 133 -1.45 -16.03 -21.30
C PHE A 133 -0.99 -16.16 -19.84
N GLU A 134 -1.70 -15.56 -18.88
CA GLU A 134 -1.35 -15.63 -17.46
C GLU A 134 -1.74 -16.99 -16.88
N GLU A 135 -2.95 -17.46 -17.19
CA GLU A 135 -3.44 -18.78 -16.75
C GLU A 135 -3.05 -19.92 -17.70
N ASN A 136 -2.43 -19.62 -18.85
CA ASN A 136 -2.08 -20.58 -19.91
C ASN A 136 -3.30 -21.39 -20.39
N THR A 137 -4.43 -20.72 -20.63
CA THR A 137 -5.67 -21.35 -21.08
C THR A 137 -6.21 -20.74 -22.37
N ALA A 138 -6.83 -21.58 -23.20
CA ALA A 138 -7.57 -21.18 -24.38
C ALA A 138 -9.04 -21.54 -24.16
N ILE A 139 -9.91 -20.52 -24.10
CA ILE A 139 -11.33 -20.66 -23.84
C ILE A 139 -12.10 -20.42 -25.14
N LEU A 140 -12.94 -21.38 -25.51
CA LEU A 140 -13.82 -21.31 -26.66
C LEU A 140 -15.18 -20.77 -26.28
N ASN A 141 -15.78 -20.00 -27.19
CA ASN A 141 -17.20 -19.69 -27.09
C ASN A 141 -18.09 -20.80 -27.68
N PRO A 142 -19.40 -20.81 -27.42
CA PRO A 142 -20.29 -21.88 -27.92
C PRO A 142 -20.34 -21.98 -29.45
N ALA A 143 -20.15 -20.87 -30.18
CA ALA A 143 -20.08 -20.88 -31.64
C ALA A 143 -18.83 -21.62 -32.14
N ALA A 144 -17.67 -21.36 -31.52
CA ALA A 144 -16.43 -22.08 -31.74
C ALA A 144 -16.58 -23.58 -31.47
N GLN A 145 -17.15 -23.95 -30.31
CA GLN A 145 -17.37 -25.36 -29.95
C GLN A 145 -18.20 -26.10 -30.99
N LYS A 146 -19.23 -25.47 -31.55
CA LYS A 146 -20.07 -26.06 -32.61
C LYS A 146 -19.32 -26.23 -33.93
N ILE A 147 -18.50 -25.24 -34.32
CA ILE A 147 -17.73 -25.29 -35.58
C ILE A 147 -16.64 -26.35 -35.52
N TRP A 148 -15.91 -26.43 -34.41
CA TRP A 148 -14.85 -27.43 -34.21
C TRP A 148 -15.37 -28.77 -33.66
N ASN A 149 -16.67 -28.90 -33.42
CA ASN A 149 -17.32 -30.08 -32.88
C ASN A 149 -16.66 -30.60 -31.57
N LEU A 150 -16.41 -29.67 -30.64
CA LEU A 150 -15.75 -29.95 -29.36
C LEU A 150 -16.75 -29.89 -28.21
N GLU A 151 -16.71 -30.89 -27.33
CA GLU A 151 -17.51 -30.89 -26.09
C GLU A 151 -16.88 -30.01 -24.99
N THR A 152 -15.55 -29.87 -25.02
CA THR A 152 -14.81 -29.14 -24.00
C THR A 152 -14.69 -27.66 -24.34
N ARG A 153 -14.82 -26.79 -23.33
CA ARG A 153 -14.79 -25.33 -23.48
C ARG A 153 -13.41 -24.72 -23.30
N SER A 154 -12.57 -25.32 -22.45
CA SER A 154 -11.27 -24.79 -22.08
C SER A 154 -10.20 -25.84 -22.31
N PHE A 155 -9.12 -25.42 -22.97
CA PHE A 155 -7.95 -26.23 -23.21
C PHE A 155 -6.72 -25.53 -22.64
N PRO A 156 -5.74 -26.26 -22.10
CA PRO A 156 -4.42 -25.68 -21.85
C PRO A 156 -3.86 -25.10 -23.15
N LEU A 157 -3.45 -23.84 -23.14
CA LEU A 157 -2.98 -23.14 -24.34
C LEU A 157 -1.75 -23.85 -24.92
N ASP A 158 -0.89 -24.41 -24.08
CA ASP A 158 0.22 -25.29 -24.46
C ASP A 158 -0.17 -26.43 -25.41
N ILE A 159 -1.32 -27.09 -25.19
CA ILE A 159 -1.76 -28.22 -26.01
C ILE A 159 -2.20 -27.72 -27.38
N VAL A 160 -2.90 -26.59 -27.41
CA VAL A 160 -3.31 -25.94 -28.66
C VAL A 160 -2.07 -25.49 -29.43
N VAL A 161 -1.15 -24.79 -28.79
CA VAL A 161 0.07 -24.25 -29.40
C VAL A 161 1.00 -25.35 -29.93
N LYS A 162 1.17 -26.45 -29.19
CA LYS A 162 2.06 -27.56 -29.57
C LYS A 162 1.46 -28.51 -30.60
N HIS A 163 0.21 -28.29 -31.00
CA HIS A 163 -0.39 -29.06 -32.09
C HIS A 163 0.41 -28.87 -33.37
N ALA A 164 0.74 -29.96 -34.07
CA ALA A 164 1.66 -29.94 -35.21
C ALA A 164 1.20 -29.00 -36.35
N GLN A 165 -0.10 -28.75 -36.45
CA GLN A 165 -0.70 -27.87 -37.46
C GLN A 165 -0.81 -26.40 -37.02
N ASN A 166 -0.46 -26.06 -35.77
CA ASN A 166 -0.60 -24.72 -35.18
C ASN A 166 0.70 -23.92 -35.15
N ILE A 167 1.68 -24.25 -36.00
CA ILE A 167 2.98 -23.56 -36.04
C ILE A 167 2.80 -22.07 -36.34
N GLU A 168 1.93 -21.71 -37.30
CA GLU A 168 1.65 -20.32 -37.64
C GLU A 168 0.88 -19.59 -36.54
N PHE A 169 -0.04 -20.29 -35.87
CA PHE A 169 -0.78 -19.77 -34.72
C PHE A 169 0.14 -19.47 -33.54
N ASN A 170 1.11 -20.35 -33.24
CA ASN A 170 2.10 -20.08 -32.21
C ASN A 170 2.92 -18.83 -32.52
N LYS A 171 3.46 -18.73 -33.74
CA LYS A 171 4.24 -17.56 -34.17
C LYS A 171 3.41 -16.27 -34.13
N PHE A 172 2.11 -16.35 -34.36
CA PHE A 172 1.22 -15.22 -34.19
C PHE A 172 1.06 -14.85 -32.71
N LEU A 173 0.79 -15.80 -31.83
CA LEU A 173 0.67 -15.55 -30.39
C LEU A 173 1.96 -14.95 -29.79
N GLU A 174 3.13 -15.43 -30.21
CA GLU A 174 4.43 -14.86 -29.82
C GLU A 174 4.57 -13.39 -30.26
N ARG A 175 4.09 -13.03 -31.46
CA ARG A 175 4.11 -11.65 -31.96
C ARG A 175 3.09 -10.76 -31.26
N VAL A 176 1.90 -11.28 -30.94
CA VAL A 176 0.89 -10.57 -30.13
C VAL A 176 1.48 -10.25 -28.75
N ALA A 177 2.08 -11.24 -28.09
CA ALA A 177 2.66 -11.06 -26.75
C ALA A 177 3.91 -10.16 -26.73
N GLY A 178 4.76 -10.23 -27.75
CA GLY A 178 6.05 -9.51 -27.78
C GLY A 178 6.02 -8.14 -28.45
N SER A 179 5.24 -7.98 -29.53
CA SER A 179 5.25 -6.77 -30.38
C SER A 179 3.91 -6.02 -30.43
N GLY A 180 2.86 -6.54 -29.79
CA GLY A 180 1.54 -5.94 -29.77
C GLY A 180 0.83 -5.98 -31.14
N GLU A 181 1.18 -6.94 -31.99
CA GLU A 181 0.51 -7.11 -33.28
C GLU A 181 -0.98 -7.43 -33.08
N GLU A 182 -1.87 -6.64 -33.68
CA GLU A 182 -3.31 -6.73 -33.39
C GLU A 182 -4.09 -7.65 -34.34
N LYS A 183 -3.56 -7.93 -35.54
CA LYS A 183 -4.29 -8.67 -36.59
C LYS A 183 -3.36 -9.51 -37.47
N ALA A 184 -3.72 -10.78 -37.64
CA ALA A 184 -3.20 -11.65 -38.69
C ALA A 184 -4.27 -12.68 -39.07
N GLU A 185 -4.27 -13.12 -40.33
CA GLU A 185 -5.07 -14.27 -40.75
C GLU A 185 -4.28 -15.54 -40.48
N VAL A 186 -4.76 -16.36 -39.54
CA VAL A 186 -4.07 -17.58 -39.12
C VAL A 186 -5.08 -18.69 -38.89
N SER A 187 -4.77 -19.89 -39.38
CA SER A 187 -5.59 -21.07 -39.15
C SER A 187 -5.27 -21.69 -37.78
N VAL A 188 -6.30 -22.15 -37.07
CA VAL A 188 -6.16 -22.79 -35.76
C VAL A 188 -6.85 -24.14 -35.76
N TYR A 189 -6.14 -25.13 -35.25
CA TYR A 189 -6.59 -26.50 -35.09
C TYR A 189 -6.73 -26.83 -33.60
N PHE A 190 -7.80 -27.54 -33.26
CA PHE A 190 -8.01 -28.04 -31.90
C PHE A 190 -7.89 -29.58 -31.93
N PRO A 191 -7.28 -30.17 -30.89
CA PRO A 191 -7.19 -31.62 -30.74
C PRO A 191 -8.57 -32.26 -30.47
#